data_AF-A0A329I4Z0-F1
#
_entry.id   AF-A0A329I4Z0-F1
#
_cell.length_a   1.000
_cell.length_b   1.000
_cell.length_c   1.000
_cell.angle_alpha   90.00
_cell.angle_beta   90.00
_cell.angle_gamma   90.00
#
_symmetry.space_group_name_H-M   'P 1'
#
loop_
_entity.id
_entity.type
_entity.pdbx_description
1 polymer ?
#
loop_
_entity_poly.entity_id
_entity_poly.type
_entity_poly.pdbx_seq_one_letter_code
_entity_poly.pdbx_strand_id
1 'polypeptide(L)' 'MANDLTPRQLQTLQEVEAFLSAHNYPPTRAELAELMGMASPNGAQEHLEALEEKGFLKLTPNTARGIRLLRSSS' A
#
# COMPACT_ATOMS: atom_id res chain seq x y z
N MET A 1 8.12 -2.68 15.36
CA MET A 1 6.74 -2.25 15.02
C MET A 1 6.65 -1.34 13.81
N ALA A 2 7.49 -0.32 13.60
CA ALA A 2 7.85 0.13 12.22
C ALA A 2 9.16 -0.54 11.72
N ASN A 3 10.00 -0.97 12.66
CA ASN A 3 11.27 -1.69 12.42
C ASN A 3 11.16 -3.03 11.67
N ASP A 4 9.95 -3.56 11.46
CA ASP A 4 9.72 -4.83 10.77
C ASP A 4 9.45 -4.62 9.28
N LEU A 5 9.25 -3.38 8.84
CA LEU A 5 9.01 -3.04 7.44
C LEU A 5 10.32 -2.76 6.72
N THR A 6 10.47 -3.32 5.52
CA THR A 6 11.58 -2.91 4.65
C THR A 6 11.33 -1.48 4.16
N PRO A 7 12.37 -0.74 3.71
CA PRO A 7 12.20 0.62 3.21
C PRO A 7 11.14 0.73 2.10
N ARG A 8 11.06 -0.27 1.21
CA ARG A 8 10.03 -0.34 0.15
C ARG A 8 8.63 -0.57 0.67
N GLN A 9 8.46 -1.41 1.70
CA GLN A 9 7.16 -1.64 2.33
C GLN A 9 6.68 -0.40 3.08
N LEU A 10 7.58 0.26 3.82
CA LEU A 10 7.27 1.52 4.49
C LEU A 10 6.87 2.60 3.47
N GLN A 11 7.63 2.73 2.37
CA GLN A 11 7.29 3.66 1.29
C GLN A 11 5.90 3.36 0.71
N THR A 12 5.57 2.09 0.44
CA THR A 12 4.23 1.70 -0.05
C THR A 12 3.15 2.14 0.93
N LEU A 13 3.33 1.90 2.24
CA LEU A 13 2.37 2.29 3.27
C LEU A 13 2.19 3.81 3.32
N GLN A 14 3.28 4.57 3.26
CA GLN A 14 3.25 6.03 3.25
C GLN A 14 2.57 6.59 2.00
N GLU A 15 2.82 6.03 0.82
CA GLU A 15 2.16 6.45 -0.42
C GLU A 15 0.65 6.21 -0.34
N VAL A 16 0.22 5.06 0.20
CA VAL A 16 -1.21 4.79 0.43
C VAL A 16 -1.82 5.81 1.40
N GLU A 17 -1.14 6.14 2.49
CA GLU A 17 -1.59 7.09 3.51
C GLU A 17 -1.67 8.53 2.98
N ALA A 18 -0.64 8.96 2.23
CA ALA A 18 -0.59 10.26 1.57
C ALA A 18 -1.69 10.39 0.51
N PHE A 19 -1.88 9.35 -0.30
CA PHE A 19 -2.91 9.33 -1.33
C PHE A 19 -4.32 9.38 -0.73
N LEU A 20 -4.57 8.61 0.34
CA LEU A 20 -5.82 8.68 1.11
C LEU A 20 -6.07 10.07 1.68
N SER A 21 -5.03 10.72 2.22
CA SER A 21 -5.13 12.08 2.77
C SER A 21 -5.41 13.13 1.69
N ALA A 22 -4.88 12.95 0.47
CA ALA A 22 -5.09 13.86 -0.64
C ALA A 22 -6.44 13.66 -1.36
N HIS A 23 -6.85 12.40 -1.56
CA HIS A 23 -7.98 12.05 -2.43
C HIS A 23 -9.23 11.56 -1.69
N ASN A 24 -9.15 11.28 -0.38
CA ASN A 24 -10.21 10.63 0.42
C ASN A 24 -10.60 9.22 -0.04
N TYR A 25 -9.82 8.59 -0.93
CA TYR A 25 -10.00 7.21 -1.37
C TYR A 25 -8.65 6.51 -1.52
N PRO A 26 -8.60 5.18 -1.34
CA PRO A 26 -7.34 4.45 -1.47
C PRO A 26 -6.90 4.35 -2.94
N PRO A 27 -5.59 4.35 -3.20
CA PRO A 27 -5.08 4.13 -4.54
C PRO A 27 -5.32 2.69 -5.00
N THR A 28 -5.25 2.48 -6.30
CA THR A 28 -5.19 1.17 -6.93
C THR A 28 -3.75 0.64 -6.98
N ARG A 29 -3.60 -0.65 -7.27
CA ARG A 29 -2.28 -1.30 -7.45
C ARG A 29 -1.49 -0.66 -8.61
N ALA A 30 -2.18 -0.26 -9.66
CA ALA A 30 -1.57 0.42 -10.81
C ALA A 30 -1.09 1.83 -10.44
N GLU A 31 -1.92 2.62 -9.74
CA GLU A 31 -1.53 3.95 -9.26
C GLU A 31 -0.32 3.88 -8.32
N LEU A 32 -0.28 2.91 -7.39
CA LEU A 32 0.88 2.71 -6.52
C LEU A 32 2.14 2.34 -7.29
N ALA A 33 2.03 1.50 -8.31
CA ALA A 33 3.16 1.16 -9.14
C ALA A 33 3.70 2.38 -9.90
N GLU A 34 2.82 3.22 -10.44
CA GLU A 34 3.20 4.48 -11.10
C GLU A 34 3.87 5.45 -10.12
N LEU A 35 3.28 5.67 -8.95
CA LEU A 35 3.81 6.53 -7.89
C LEU A 35 5.20 6.08 -7.41
N MET A 36 5.38 4.77 -7.25
CA MET A 36 6.64 4.19 -6.78
C MET A 36 7.68 3.97 -7.90
N GLY A 37 7.33 4.28 -9.15
CA GLY A 37 8.20 4.07 -10.32
C GLY A 37 8.49 2.58 -10.60
N MET A 38 7.55 1.70 -10.31
CA MET A 38 7.68 0.27 -10.58
C MET A 38 7.34 -0.05 -12.03
N ALA A 39 8.07 -1.01 -12.61
CA ALA A 39 7.84 -1.45 -13.98
C ALA A 39 6.47 -2.15 -14.17
N SER A 40 5.88 -2.69 -13.10
CA SER A 40 4.65 -3.48 -13.17
C SER A 40 3.79 -3.35 -11.89
N PRO A 41 2.45 -3.41 -12.01
CA PRO A 41 1.53 -3.42 -10.86
C PRO A 41 1.71 -4.61 -9.92
N ASN A 42 2.30 -5.71 -10.40
CA ASN A 42 2.61 -6.87 -9.55
C ASN A 42 3.62 -6.53 -8.44
N GLY A 43 4.61 -5.69 -8.69
CA GLY A 43 5.59 -5.33 -7.66
C GLY A 43 4.93 -4.57 -6.49
N ALA A 44 3.97 -3.68 -6.81
CA ALA A 44 3.17 -3.00 -5.80
C ALA A 44 2.28 -4.00 -5.05
N GLN A 45 1.71 -4.98 -5.75
CA GLN A 45 0.91 -6.03 -5.13
C GLN A 45 1.71 -6.86 -4.12
N GLU A 46 2.93 -7.31 -4.46
CA GLU A 46 3.76 -8.10 -3.53
C GLU A 46 4.06 -7.34 -2.23
N HIS A 47 4.33 -6.04 -2.32
CA HIS A 47 4.54 -5.20 -1.13
C HIS A 47 3.26 -5.01 -0.32
N LEU A 48 2.11 -4.84 -0.99
CA LEU A 48 0.81 -4.74 -0.33
C LEU A 48 0.44 -6.04 0.39
N GLU A 49 0.64 -7.20 -0.23
CA GLU A 49 0.40 -8.51 0.39
C GLU A 49 1.27 -8.69 1.64
N ALA A 50 2.55 -8.33 1.56
CA ALA A 50 3.44 -8.38 2.72
C ALA A 50 3.03 -7.41 3.85
N LEU A 51 2.46 -6.25 3.52
CA LEU A 51 1.91 -5.32 4.52
C LEU A 51 0.62 -5.85 5.14
N GLU A 52 -0.20 -6.56 4.37
CA GLU A 52 -1.39 -7.25 4.86
C GLU A 52 -1.05 -8.38 5.82
N GLU A 53 -0.10 -9.24 5.47
CA GLU A 53 0.36 -10.33 6.35
C GLU A 53 0.90 -9.79 7.68
N LYS A 54 1.54 -8.62 7.64
CA LYS A 54 2.04 -7.93 8.83
C LYS A 54 0.95 -7.15 9.60
N GLY A 55 -0.28 -7.08 9.07
CA GLY A 55 -1.43 -6.45 9.71
C GLY A 55 -1.45 -4.92 9.64
N PHE A 56 -0.72 -4.30 8.71
CA PHE A 56 -0.75 -2.84 8.53
C PHE A 56 -1.92 -2.38 7.67
N LEU A 57 -2.33 -3.20 6.71
CA LEU A 57 -3.44 -2.92 5.82
C LEU A 57 -4.22 -4.20 5.52
N LYS A 58 -5.32 -4.07 4.79
CA LYS A 58 -6.12 -5.18 4.29
C LYS A 58 -6.48 -4.96 2.84
N LEU A 59 -6.30 -5.97 2.01
CA LEU A 59 -6.70 -5.97 0.62
C LEU A 59 -8.04 -6.69 0.49
N THR A 60 -8.94 -6.07 -0.27
CA THR A 60 -10.21 -6.67 -0.64
C THR A 60 -10.07 -7.25 -2.05
N PRO A 61 -10.21 -8.57 -2.22
CA PRO A 61 -10.16 -9.19 -3.55
C PRO A 61 -11.32 -8.67 -4.42
N ASN A 62 -11.14 -8.75 -5.75
CA ASN A 62 -12.13 -8.30 -6.74
C ASN A 62 -12.49 -6.81 -6.73
N THR A 63 -11.71 -5.95 -6.06
CA THR A 63 -11.91 -4.50 -6.08
C THR A 63 -10.61 -3.78 -6.43
N ALA A 64 -10.64 -2.91 -7.45
CA ALA A 64 -9.47 -2.13 -7.86
C ALA A 64 -8.92 -1.25 -6.71
N ARG A 65 -9.83 -0.65 -5.94
CA ARG A 65 -9.57 0.18 -4.75
C ARG A 65 -9.84 -0.56 -3.44
N GLY A 66 -9.43 -1.82 -3.39
CA GLY A 66 -9.68 -2.70 -2.24
C GLY A 66 -8.74 -2.49 -1.04
N ILE A 67 -7.89 -1.46 -1.05
CA ILE A 67 -6.87 -1.24 -0.01
C ILE A 67 -7.49 -0.50 1.18
N ARG A 68 -7.39 -1.08 2.38
CA ARG A 68 -7.84 -0.45 3.63
C ARG A 68 -6.69 -0.40 4.62
N LEU A 69 -6.28 0.80 5.03
CA LEU A 69 -5.31 0.96 6.13
C LEU A 69 -5.93 0.48 7.45
N LEU A 70 -5.17 -0.32 8.20
CA LEU A 70 -5.54 -0.80 9.54
C LEU A 70 -4.67 -0.15 10.61
N ARG A 71 -3.39 0.09 10.30
CA ARG A 71 -2.43 0.73 11.19
C ARG A 71 -1.70 1.83 10.42
N SER A 72 -1.64 3.02 11.02
CA SER A 72 -0.85 4.16 10.55
C SER A 72 0.62 3.94 10.86
N SER A 73 1.51 4.59 10.12
CA SER A 73 2.97 4.46 10.30
C SER A 73 3.55 5.07 11.60
N SER A 74 2.71 5.64 12.49
CA SER A 74 3.09 6.28 13.77
C SER A 74 3.35 5.33 14.94
#